data_AF-A0AB39W2A5-F1
#
_entry.id   AF-A0AB39W2A5-F1
#
_cell.length_a   1.000
_cell.length_b   1.000
_cell.length_c   1.000
_cell.angle_alpha   90.00
_cell.angle_beta   90.00
_cell.angle_gamma   90.00
#
_symmetry.space_group_name_H-M   'P 1'
#
loop_
_entity.id
_entity.type
_entity.pdbx_description
1 polymer ?
#
loop_
_entity_poly.entity_id
_entity_poly.type
_entity_poly.pdbx_seq_one_letter_code
_entity_poly.pdbx_strand_id
1 'polypeptide(L)'
;MENKDTPFLIDFTIKKSKPPKNSEWDKYLEDYNNYTKKYIKHYKKSLTGNTISLSIYPYMKIKSEIIAEKLYKAQIQSALTTKQVERFIQIKMKLVKIVC
;
A
#
# COMPACT_ATOMS: atom_id res chain seq x y z
N MET A 1 33.15 46.83 -24.65
CA MET A 1 33.45 45.44 -25.05
C MET A 1 33.82 44.70 -23.79
N GLU A 2 32.84 43.95 -23.27
CA GLU A 2 32.95 42.49 -23.01
C GLU A 2 33.68 42.18 -21.69
N ASN A 3 32.92 41.84 -20.63
CA ASN A 3 32.54 40.47 -20.24
C ASN A 3 33.74 39.74 -19.61
N LYS A 4 33.71 39.36 -18.32
CA LYS A 4 33.24 38.06 -17.78
C LYS A 4 34.36 37.58 -16.84
N ASP A 5 34.22 36.92 -15.70
CA ASP A 5 33.16 36.20 -15.03
C ASP A 5 33.52 36.17 -13.54
N THR A 6 32.59 36.50 -12.65
CA THR A 6 32.68 36.11 -11.24
C THR A 6 32.16 34.67 -11.15
N PRO A 7 32.90 33.70 -10.58
CA PRO A 7 32.37 32.36 -10.41
C PRO A 7 31.32 32.39 -9.27
N PHE A 8 30.05 32.49 -9.65
CA PHE A 8 28.94 32.19 -8.75
C PHE A 8 28.91 30.66 -8.56
N LEU A 9 29.59 30.20 -7.52
CA LEU A 9 29.41 28.84 -7.01
C LEU A 9 28.02 28.76 -6.40
N ILE A 10 27.04 28.40 -7.23
CA ILE A 10 25.73 27.94 -6.80
C ILE A 10 25.94 26.62 -6.07
N ASP A 11 25.95 26.74 -4.76
CA ASP A 11 25.86 25.62 -3.83
C ASP A 11 24.51 24.94 -4.03
N PHE A 12 24.48 23.94 -4.92
CA PHE A 12 23.37 22.98 -5.03
C PHE A 12 23.36 22.10 -3.78
N THR A 13 23.01 22.70 -2.65
CA THR A 13 22.43 21.95 -1.54
C THR A 13 21.10 21.41 -2.05
N ILE A 14 21.14 20.21 -2.62
CA ILE A 14 19.99 19.32 -2.73
C ILE A 14 19.51 19.15 -1.29
N LYS A 15 18.59 20.02 -0.86
CA LYS A 15 17.77 19.77 0.32
C LYS A 15 17.12 18.43 0.03
N LYS A 16 17.64 17.36 0.65
CA LYS A 16 16.93 16.09 0.76
C LYS A 16 15.57 16.44 1.34
N SER A 17 14.57 16.56 0.47
CA SER A 17 13.20 16.71 0.90
C SER A 17 12.95 15.53 1.83
N LYS A 18 12.54 15.80 3.08
CA LYS A 18 11.99 14.75 3.94
C LYS A 18 11.07 13.89 3.06
N PRO A 19 11.18 12.54 3.11
CA PRO A 19 10.25 11.70 2.38
C PRO A 19 8.84 12.20 2.72
N PRO A 20 7.95 12.36 1.71
CA PRO A 20 6.62 12.90 1.94
C PRO A 20 6.02 12.14 3.12
N LYS A 21 5.57 12.88 4.13
CA LYS A 21 4.98 12.34 5.36
C LYS A 21 3.95 11.30 4.90
N ASN A 22 4.27 10.00 5.08
CA ASN A 22 3.39 8.91 4.67
C ASN A 22 1.99 9.27 5.14
N SER A 23 1.07 9.45 4.21
CA SER A 23 -0.30 9.78 4.57
C SER A 23 -0.87 8.61 5.39
N GLU A 24 -1.84 8.87 6.25
CA GLU A 24 -2.52 7.81 7.01
C GLU A 24 -3.01 6.68 6.09
N TRP A 25 -3.42 7.03 4.87
CA TRP A 25 -3.84 6.11 3.83
C TRP A 25 -2.74 5.19 3.31
N ASP A 26 -1.48 5.65 3.26
CA ASP A 26 -0.36 4.79 2.88
C ASP A 26 -0.13 3.68 3.91
N LYS A 27 -0.36 3.99 5.20
CA LYS A 27 -0.35 2.98 6.26
C LYS A 27 -1.50 1.99 6.12
N TYR A 28 -2.73 2.47 5.86
CA TYR A 28 -3.86 1.58 5.61
C TYR A 28 -3.64 0.68 4.38
N LEU A 29 -3.04 1.20 3.31
CA LEU A 29 -2.69 0.41 2.12
C LEU A 29 -1.64 -0.66 2.43
N GLU A 30 -0.65 -0.32 3.25
CA GLU A 30 0.37 -1.27 3.71
C GLU A 30 -0.24 -2.37 4.59
N ASP A 31 -1.07 -1.98 5.55
CA ASP A 31 -1.79 -2.92 6.42
C ASP A 31 -2.71 -3.82 5.59
N TYR A 32 -3.47 -3.25 4.66
CA TYR A 32 -4.33 -4.01 3.74
C TYR A 32 -3.53 -5.06 2.95
N ASN A 33 -2.40 -4.66 2.36
CA ASN A 33 -1.51 -5.56 1.65
C ASN A 33 -0.97 -6.67 2.55
N ASN A 34 -0.57 -6.34 3.78
CA ASN A 34 0.00 -7.28 4.73
C ASN A 34 -1.02 -8.31 5.22
N TYR A 35 -2.23 -7.88 5.58
CA TYR A 35 -3.31 -8.80 5.92
C TYR A 35 -3.74 -9.66 4.73
N THR A 36 -3.79 -9.09 3.52
CA THR A 36 -4.10 -9.83 2.30
C THR A 36 -3.06 -10.92 2.01
N LYS A 37 -1.77 -10.61 2.15
CA LYS A 37 -0.68 -11.60 2.01
C LYS A 37 -0.79 -12.71 3.06
N LYS A 38 -1.07 -12.37 4.32
CA LYS A 38 -1.26 -13.36 5.39
C LYS A 38 -2.48 -14.24 5.13
N TYR A 39 -3.59 -13.64 4.69
CA TYR A 39 -4.79 -14.36 4.28
C TYR A 39 -4.46 -15.39 3.20
N ILE A 40 -3.86 -14.95 2.07
CA ILE A 40 -3.46 -15.83 0.97
C ILE A 40 -2.55 -16.97 1.44
N LYS A 41 -1.55 -16.66 2.29
CA LYS A 41 -0.61 -17.65 2.81
C LYS A 41 -1.33 -18.74 3.61
N HIS A 42 -2.22 -18.37 4.52
CA HIS A 42 -2.93 -19.34 5.36
C HIS A 42 -4.05 -20.04 4.61
N TYR A 43 -4.72 -19.36 3.68
CA TYR A 43 -5.70 -19.98 2.78
C TYR A 43 -5.07 -21.11 1.95
N LYS A 44 -3.93 -20.86 1.30
CA LYS A 44 -3.24 -21.91 0.53
C LYS A 44 -2.85 -23.11 1.40
N LYS A 45 -2.41 -22.87 2.64
CA LYS A 45 -2.06 -23.94 3.59
C LYS A 45 -3.29 -24.69 4.11
N SER A 46 -4.43 -24.02 4.28
CA SER A 46 -5.66 -24.70 4.71
C SER A 46 -6.18 -25.64 3.63
N LEU A 47 -6.02 -25.30 2.35
CA LEU A 47 -6.34 -26.20 1.23
C LEU A 47 -5.51 -27.49 1.25
N THR A 48 -4.31 -27.49 1.83
CA THR A 48 -3.48 -28.69 2.01
C THR A 48 -3.75 -29.41 3.34
N GLY A 49 -4.86 -29.11 4.03
CA GLY A 49 -5.24 -29.75 5.30
C GLY A 49 -4.54 -29.20 6.54
N ASN A 50 -3.86 -28.06 6.48
CA ASN A 50 -3.22 -27.48 7.66
C ASN A 50 -4.27 -26.85 8.61
N THR A 51 -4.57 -27.55 9.70
CA THR A 51 -5.60 -27.16 10.69
C THR A 51 -5.34 -25.82 11.37
N ILE A 52 -4.08 -25.50 11.69
CA ILE A 52 -3.69 -24.19 12.24
C ILE A 52 -4.08 -23.07 11.26
N SER A 53 -3.77 -23.26 9.97
CA SER A 53 -4.05 -22.25 8.95
C SER A 53 -5.54 -22.17 8.62
N LEU A 54 -6.27 -23.29 8.70
CA LEU A 54 -7.74 -23.35 8.59
C LEU A 54 -8.41 -22.41 9.61
N SER A 55 -7.87 -22.32 10.82
CA SER A 55 -8.37 -21.42 11.86
C SER A 55 -7.89 -19.97 11.70
N ILE A 56 -6.72 -19.73 11.12
CA ILE A 56 -6.12 -18.39 11.02
C ILE A 56 -6.63 -17.59 9.81
N TYR A 57 -6.79 -18.23 8.65
CA TYR A 57 -7.12 -17.48 7.43
C TYR A 57 -8.43 -16.68 7.55
N PRO A 58 -9.51 -17.15 8.23
CA PRO A 58 -10.74 -16.38 8.35
C PRO A 58 -10.53 -15.06 9.09
N TYR A 59 -9.72 -15.07 10.16
CA TYR A 59 -9.38 -13.86 10.90
C TYR A 59 -8.61 -12.86 10.02
N MET A 60 -7.64 -13.35 9.24
CA MET A 60 -6.86 -12.48 8.34
C MET A 60 -7.72 -11.90 7.22
N LYS A 61 -8.68 -12.68 6.70
CA LYS A 61 -9.68 -12.23 5.72
C LYS A 61 -10.50 -11.06 6.31
N ILE A 62 -11.11 -11.24 7.47
CA ILE A 62 -11.92 -10.21 8.14
C ILE A 62 -11.11 -8.93 8.37
N LYS A 63 -9.87 -9.04 8.87
CA LYS A 63 -9.00 -7.86 9.06
C LYS A 63 -8.71 -7.13 7.74
N SER A 64 -8.46 -7.86 6.66
CA SER A 64 -8.25 -7.26 5.34
C SER A 64 -9.51 -6.58 4.80
N GLU A 65 -10.69 -7.15 5.03
CA GLU A 65 -11.99 -6.61 4.58
C GLU A 65 -12.34 -5.31 5.31
N ILE A 66 -12.14 -5.25 6.63
CA ILE A 66 -12.34 -4.02 7.43
C ILE A 66 -11.49 -2.87 6.89
N ILE A 67 -10.23 -3.14 6.54
CA ILE A 67 -9.34 -2.11 5.99
C ILE A 67 -9.78 -1.73 4.56
N ALA A 68 -10.15 -2.72 3.74
CA ALA A 68 -10.65 -2.47 2.39
C ALA A 68 -11.90 -1.59 2.39
N GLU A 69 -12.80 -1.77 3.37
CA GLU A 69 -13.98 -0.93 3.53
C GLU A 69 -13.61 0.53 3.88
N LYS A 70 -12.65 0.73 4.79
CA LYS A 70 -12.12 2.06 5.11
C LYS A 70 -11.51 2.76 3.89
N LEU A 71 -10.68 2.04 3.13
CA LEU A 71 -10.09 2.54 1.90
C LEU A 71 -11.15 2.85 0.84
N TYR A 72 -12.20 2.05 0.74
CA TYR A 72 -13.31 2.29 -0.17
C TYR A 72 -14.10 3.56 0.20
N LYS A 73 -14.40 3.76 1.49
CA LYS A 73 -15.02 5.00 1.98
C LYS A 73 -14.16 6.22 1.69
N ALA A 74 -12.84 6.11 1.92
CA ALA A 74 -11.88 7.16 1.60
C ALA A 74 -11.83 7.47 0.11
N GLN A 75 -11.93 6.46 -0.75
CA GLN A 75 -12.01 6.62 -2.20
C GLN A 75 -13.26 7.43 -2.60
N ILE A 76 -14.44 7.08 -2.07
CA ILE A 76 -15.71 7.77 -2.36
C ILE A 76 -15.64 9.24 -1.91
N GLN A 77 -14.95 9.51 -0.80
CA GLN A 77 -14.74 10.85 -0.26
C GLN A 77 -13.60 11.61 -0.96
N SER A 78 -13.01 11.06 -2.03
CA SER A 78 -11.86 11.63 -2.74
C SER A 78 -10.65 11.92 -1.84
N ALA A 79 -10.53 11.19 -0.73
CA ALA A 79 -9.44 11.33 0.24
C ALA A 79 -8.16 10.57 -0.18
N LEU A 80 -8.26 9.71 -1.19
CA LEU A 80 -7.14 8.97 -1.77
C LEU A 80 -6.64 9.66 -3.04
N THR A 81 -5.32 9.67 -3.21
CA THR A 81 -4.70 10.05 -4.48
C THR A 81 -4.88 8.96 -5.54
N THR A 82 -4.73 9.30 -6.82
CA THR A 82 -4.80 8.33 -7.93
C THR A 82 -3.85 7.15 -7.72
N LYS A 83 -2.60 7.40 -7.30
CA LYS A 83 -1.60 6.36 -7.03
C LYS A 83 -2.04 5.39 -5.91
N GLN A 84 -2.73 5.92 -4.91
CA GLN A 84 -3.24 5.13 -3.79
C GLN A 84 -4.44 4.26 -4.21
N VAL A 85 -5.34 4.81 -5.05
CA VAL A 85 -6.44 4.05 -5.65
C VAL A 85 -5.91 2.94 -6.56
N GLU A 86 -4.93 3.22 -7.41
CA GLU A 86 -4.28 2.21 -8.25
C GLU A 86 -3.66 1.09 -7.41
N ARG A 87 -2.94 1.44 -6.34
CA ARG A 87 -2.36 0.46 -5.41
C ARG A 87 -3.43 -0.40 -4.75
N PHE A 88 -4.53 0.21 -4.31
CA PHE A 88 -5.66 -0.52 -3.71
C PHE A 88 -6.26 -1.53 -4.69
N ILE A 89 -6.51 -1.10 -5.93
CA ILE A 89 -7.06 -1.94 -7.00
C ILE A 89 -6.09 -3.08 -7.34
N GLN A 90 -4.79 -2.81 -7.44
CA GLN A 90 -3.78 -3.85 -7.72
C GLN A 90 -3.75 -4.94 -6.64
N ILE A 91 -3.87 -4.56 -5.35
CA ILE A 91 -3.92 -5.54 -4.26
C ILE A 91 -5.20 -6.37 -4.36
N LYS A 92 -6.36 -5.74 -4.60
CA LYS A 92 -7.65 -6.42 -4.81
C LYS A 92 -7.60 -7.42 -5.96
N MET A 93 -7.10 -7.01 -7.13
CA MET A 93 -6.99 -7.89 -8.31
C MET A 93 -6.07 -9.09 -8.05
N LYS A 94 -4.94 -8.88 -7.37
CA LYS A 94 -4.04 -9.99 -6.98
C LYS A 94 -4.74 -10.98 -6.07
N LEU A 95 -5.56 -10.50 -5.14
CA LEU A 95 -6.32 -11.36 -4.25
C LEU A 95 -7.33 -12.22 -5.03
N VAL A 96 -8.15 -11.58 -5.89
CA VAL A 96 -9.15 -12.28 -6.71
C VAL A 96 -8.49 -13.36 -7.56
N LYS A 97 -7.39 -13.05 -8.26
CA LYS A 97 -6.67 -14.02 -9.10
C LYS A 97 -6.17 -15.26 -8.35
N ILE A 98 -5.95 -15.17 -7.04
CA ILE A 98 -5.35 -16.26 -6.26
C ILE A 98 -6.43 -17.11 -5.57
N VAL A 99 -7.55 -16.52 -5.20
CA VAL A 99 -8.57 -17.14 -4.34
C VAL A 99 -9.84 -17.51 -5.09
N CYS A 100 -10.16 -16.80 -6.18
CA CYS A 100 -11.26 -17.12 -7.09
C CYS A 100 -10.70 -17.83 -8.33
#